data_AF-A0A0R1W8A6-F1
#
_entry.id   AF-A0A0R1W8A6-F1
#
_cell.length_a   1.000
_cell.length_b   1.000
_cell.length_c   1.000
_cell.angle_alpha   90.00
_cell.angle_beta   90.00
_cell.angle_gamma   90.00
#
_symmetry.space_group_name_H-M   'P 1'
#
loop_
_entity.id
_entity.type
_entity.pdbx_description
1 polymer ?
#
loop_
_entity_poly.entity_id
_entity_poly.type
_entity_poly.pdbx_seq_one_letter_code
_entity_poly.pdbx_strand_id
1 'polypeptide(L)'
;MKIKTTLLKVVTAGIDAFVLLFSLMLILGLYTSLRDYSVVPFQITTIIALIATCLVVFVISFFLFKIFHLIDQHNFFTQQALHFVRTVRYLFITASITLAGILPFVYYSAKHGDAPGVMFIAFAFVLVPLAIAAFISVMEKILINSIKFKQENELTI
;
A
#
# COMPACT_ATOMS: atom_id res chain seq x y z
N MET A 1 21.06 16.63 17.02
CA MET A 1 21.21 16.09 15.64
C MET A 1 19.96 16.45 14.85
N LYS A 2 20.06 17.08 13.67
CA LYS A 2 18.89 17.34 12.82
C LYS A 2 18.48 16.02 12.16
N ILE A 3 17.37 15.42 12.58
CA ILE A 3 16.83 14.25 11.90
C ILE A 3 16.33 14.73 10.54
N LYS A 4 16.88 14.20 9.45
CA LYS A 4 16.44 14.51 8.08
C LYS A 4 15.89 13.24 7.44
N THR A 5 14.59 13.22 7.16
CA THR A 5 13.91 12.13 6.44
C THR A 5 14.01 12.24 4.91
N THR A 6 14.94 13.04 4.38
CA THR A 6 15.08 13.32 2.94
C THR A 6 15.24 12.04 2.12
N LEU A 7 16.06 11.10 2.59
CA LEU A 7 16.24 9.80 1.92
C LEU A 7 14.91 9.04 1.83
N LEU A 8 14.14 9.00 2.93
CA LEU A 8 12.88 8.27 3.01
C LEU A 8 11.85 8.84 2.04
N LYS A 9 11.77 10.18 1.94
CA LYS A 9 10.94 10.89 0.95
C LYS A 9 11.32 10.54 -0.50
N VAL A 10 12.62 10.52 -0.81
CA VAL A 10 13.11 10.18 -2.16
C VAL A 10 12.80 8.73 -2.50
N VAL A 11 13.01 7.81 -1.57
CA VAL A 11 12.70 6.37 -1.76
C VAL A 11 11.20 6.18 -1.98
N THR A 12 10.34 6.82 -1.19
CA THR A 12 8.88 6.75 -1.38
C THR A 12 8.46 7.29 -2.75
N ALA A 13 8.99 8.45 -3.17
CA ALA A 13 8.70 9.00 -4.50
C ALA A 13 9.19 8.07 -5.64
N GLY A 14 10.35 7.41 -5.46
CA GLY A 14 10.85 6.42 -6.40
C GLY A 14 9.94 5.19 -6.51
N ILE A 15 9.41 4.70 -5.39
CA ILE A 15 8.43 3.59 -5.36
C ILE A 15 7.14 4.02 -6.07
N ASP A 16 6.62 5.22 -5.79
CA ASP A 16 5.42 5.74 -6.45
C ASP A 16 5.60 5.83 -7.97
N ALA A 17 6.75 6.33 -8.44
CA ALA A 17 7.07 6.41 -9.86
C ALA A 17 7.16 5.01 -10.51
N PHE A 18 7.75 4.04 -9.82
CA PHE A 18 7.82 2.66 -10.29
C PHE A 18 6.43 2.01 -10.37
N VAL A 19 5.61 2.17 -9.32
CA VAL A 19 4.23 1.64 -9.28
C VAL A 19 3.37 2.24 -10.39
N LEU A 20 3.51 3.55 -10.63
CA LEU A 20 2.86 4.23 -11.75
C LEU A 20 3.26 3.63 -13.10
N LEU A 21 4.56 3.54 -13.37
CA LEU A 21 5.06 3.04 -14.64
C LEU A 21 4.63 1.60 -14.86
N PHE A 22 4.76 0.76 -13.82
CA PHE A 22 4.39 -0.65 -13.88
C PHE A 22 2.89 -0.84 -14.09
N SER A 23 2.05 -0.12 -13.34
CA SER A 23 0.59 -0.17 -13.50
C SER A 23 0.14 0.33 -14.88
N LEU A 24 0.74 1.41 -15.39
CA LEU A 24 0.48 1.90 -16.75
C LEU A 24 0.81 0.84 -17.80
N MET A 25 1.96 0.18 -17.67
CA MET A 25 2.37 -0.89 -18.59
C MET A 25 1.38 -2.06 -18.59
N LEU A 26 0.92 -2.49 -17.40
CA LEU A 26 -0.09 -3.56 -17.27
C LEU A 26 -1.44 -3.16 -17.87
N ILE A 27 -1.90 -1.93 -17.62
CA ILE A 27 -3.18 -1.43 -18.16
C ILE A 27 -3.14 -1.38 -19.69
N LEU A 28 -2.05 -0.89 -20.29
CA LEU A 28 -1.88 -0.86 -21.74
C LEU A 28 -1.84 -2.27 -22.35
N GLY A 29 -1.15 -3.21 -21.69
CA GLY A 29 -1.12 -4.62 -22.11
C GLY A 29 -2.50 -5.27 -22.08
N LEU A 30 -3.28 -5.01 -21.03
CA LEU A 30 -4.65 -5.51 -20.91
C LEU A 30 -5.58 -4.87 -21.95
N TYR A 31 -5.45 -3.56 -22.19
CA TYR A 31 -6.28 -2.83 -23.15
C TYR A 31 -6.06 -3.29 -24.60
N THR A 32 -4.79 -3.49 -25.00
CA THR A 32 -4.46 -3.99 -26.35
C THR A 32 -4.92 -5.43 -26.58
N SER A 33 -5.10 -6.20 -25.51
CA SER A 33 -5.55 -7.59 -25.54
C SER A 33 -7.08 -7.77 -25.51
N LEU A 34 -7.88 -6.68 -25.52
CA LEU A 34 -9.35 -6.71 -25.48
C LEU A 34 -10.03 -7.26 -26.75
N ARG A 35 -9.29 -7.91 -27.65
CA ARG A 35 -9.81 -8.41 -28.93
C ARG A 35 -10.65 -9.69 -28.78
N ASP A 36 -10.51 -10.40 -27.67
CA ASP A 36 -11.29 -11.61 -27.34
C ASP A 36 -12.48 -11.27 -26.43
N TYR A 37 -13.69 -11.34 -26.98
CA TYR A 37 -14.94 -10.93 -26.28
C TYR A 37 -15.24 -11.73 -25.01
N SER A 38 -14.72 -12.95 -24.85
CA SER A 38 -15.00 -13.83 -23.72
C SER A 38 -14.29 -13.41 -22.41
N VAL A 39 -13.21 -12.63 -22.50
CA VAL A 39 -12.37 -12.25 -21.35
C VAL A 39 -12.50 -10.78 -20.94
N VAL A 40 -13.18 -9.98 -21.75
CA VAL A 40 -13.45 -8.55 -21.54
C VAL A 40 -13.92 -8.23 -20.11
N PRO A 41 -14.90 -8.93 -19.49
CA PRO A 41 -15.35 -8.56 -18.15
C PRO A 41 -14.24 -8.73 -17.11
N PHE A 42 -13.45 -9.82 -17.17
CA PHE A 42 -12.34 -10.05 -16.23
C PHE A 42 -11.20 -9.05 -16.42
N GLN A 43 -10.92 -8.66 -17.67
CA GLN A 43 -9.91 -7.64 -17.99
C GLN A 43 -10.34 -6.26 -17.46
N ILE A 44 -11.60 -5.86 -17.66
CA ILE A 44 -12.14 -4.59 -17.14
C ILE A 44 -12.07 -4.56 -15.62
N THR A 45 -12.50 -5.62 -14.93
CA THR A 45 -12.39 -5.71 -13.47
C THR A 45 -10.95 -5.55 -13.00
N THR A 46 -10.00 -6.17 -13.71
CA THR A 46 -8.57 -6.08 -13.40
C THR A 46 -8.01 -4.68 -13.60
N ILE A 47 -8.41 -3.99 -14.68
CA ILE A 47 -8.02 -2.59 -14.93
C ILE A 47 -8.55 -1.68 -13.82
N ILE A 48 -9.81 -1.84 -13.43
CA ILE A 48 -10.41 -1.06 -12.33
C ILE A 48 -9.67 -1.33 -11.02
N ALA A 49 -9.36 -2.60 -10.73
CA ALA A 49 -8.59 -3.00 -9.56
C ALA A 49 -7.19 -2.35 -9.54
N LEU A 50 -6.46 -2.39 -10.65
CA LEU A 50 -5.13 -1.77 -10.78
C LEU A 50 -5.17 -0.25 -10.55
N ILE A 51 -6.13 0.45 -11.14
CA ILE A 51 -6.32 1.89 -10.94
C ILE A 51 -6.66 2.20 -9.48
N ALA A 52 -7.58 1.43 -8.89
CA ALA A 52 -7.97 1.60 -7.49
C ALA A 52 -6.79 1.37 -6.54
N THR A 53 -6.02 0.29 -6.73
CA THR A 53 -4.80 0.01 -5.95
C THR A 53 -3.78 1.13 -6.10
N CYS A 54 -3.55 1.62 -7.33
CA CYS A 54 -2.61 2.72 -7.57
C CYS A 54 -3.01 3.98 -6.79
N LEU A 55 -4.30 4.35 -6.82
CA LEU A 55 -4.83 5.47 -6.02
C LEU A 55 -4.58 5.24 -4.53
N VAL A 56 -4.88 4.05 -4.00
CA VAL A 56 -4.64 3.72 -2.58
C VAL A 56 -3.16 3.85 -2.22
N VAL A 57 -2.24 3.37 -3.07
CA VAL A 57 -0.78 3.50 -2.84
C VAL A 57 -0.36 4.97 -2.76
N PHE A 58 -0.87 5.84 -3.62
CA PHE A 58 -0.59 7.27 -3.51
C PHE A 58 -1.09 7.90 -2.22
N VAL A 59 -2.28 7.49 -1.76
CA VAL A 59 -2.82 7.97 -0.48
C VAL A 59 -1.94 7.47 0.67
N ILE A 60 -1.43 6.23 0.62
CA ILE A 60 -0.44 5.72 1.58
C ILE A 60 0.80 6.62 1.60
N SER A 61 1.38 6.89 0.43
CA SER A 61 2.56 7.74 0.29
C SER A 61 2.32 9.14 0.87
N PHE A 62 1.17 9.76 0.58
CA PHE A 62 0.79 11.04 1.17
C PHE A 62 0.81 11.04 2.71
N PHE A 63 0.27 10.00 3.35
CA PHE A 63 0.33 9.89 4.82
C PHE A 63 1.74 9.57 5.33
N LEU A 64 2.55 8.81 4.59
CA LEU A 64 3.96 8.60 4.91
C LEU A 64 4.73 9.92 4.90
N PHE A 65 4.53 10.78 3.89
CA PHE A 65 5.13 12.12 3.84
C PHE A 65 4.74 12.98 5.06
N LYS A 66 3.48 12.91 5.51
CA LYS A 66 3.05 13.58 6.75
C LYS A 66 3.76 13.03 7.99
N ILE A 67 3.93 11.71 8.09
CA ILE A 67 4.69 11.08 9.18
C ILE A 67 6.14 11.54 9.15
N PHE A 68 6.78 11.56 7.98
CA PHE A 68 8.17 12.01 7.82
C PHE A 68 8.34 13.48 8.23
N HIS A 69 7.36 14.32 7.91
CA HIS A 69 7.34 15.71 8.34
C HIS A 69 7.26 15.85 9.87
N LEU A 70 6.42 15.04 10.54
CA LEU A 70 6.36 15.03 12.00
C LEU A 70 7.66 14.56 12.64
N ILE A 71 8.36 13.62 12.01
CA ILE A 71 9.69 13.16 12.46
C ILE A 71 10.72 14.29 12.32
N ASP A 72 10.75 15.00 11.19
CA ASP A 72 11.65 16.14 10.96
C ASP A 72 11.41 17.26 11.99
N GLN A 73 10.17 17.42 12.46
CA GLN A 73 9.77 18.40 13.47
C GLN A 73 9.93 17.92 14.92
N HIS A 74 10.47 16.72 15.17
CA HIS A 74 10.55 16.09 16.50
C HIS A 74 9.18 15.88 17.20
N ASN A 75 8.08 15.90 16.45
CA ASN A 75 6.70 15.78 16.92
C ASN A 75 6.07 14.40 16.63
N PHE A 76 6.89 13.36 16.47
CA PHE A 76 6.43 12.02 16.13
C PHE A 76 5.69 11.30 17.27
N PHE A 77 6.03 11.56 18.53
CA PHE A 77 5.34 10.96 19.68
C PHE A 77 4.09 11.77 20.08
N THR A 78 3.16 11.92 19.14
CA THR A 78 1.93 12.70 19.31
C THR A 78 0.70 11.91 18.84
N GLN A 79 -0.49 12.30 19.33
CA GLN A 79 -1.76 11.72 18.88
C GLN A 79 -1.97 11.88 17.35
N GLN A 80 -1.44 12.97 16.77
CA GLN A 80 -1.49 13.21 15.34
C GLN A 80 -0.68 12.17 14.54
N ALA A 81 0.54 11.86 14.99
CA ALA A 81 1.33 10.80 14.37
C ALA A 81 0.64 9.44 14.49
N LEU A 82 0.07 9.13 15.66
CA LEU A 82 -0.69 7.90 15.87
C LEU A 82 -1.88 7.79 14.91
N HIS A 83 -2.59 8.90 14.69
CA HIS A 83 -3.68 8.93 13.70
C HIS A 83 -3.17 8.63 12.29
N PHE A 84 -2.05 9.22 11.86
CA PHE A 84 -1.48 8.92 10.55
C PHE A 84 -1.02 7.46 10.40
N VAL A 85 -0.37 6.89 11.42
CA VAL A 85 0.05 5.47 11.43
C VAL A 85 -1.17 4.55 11.32
N ARG A 86 -2.24 4.84 12.07
CA ARG A 86 -3.53 4.11 11.97
C ARG A 86 -4.11 4.18 10.57
N THR A 87 -4.15 5.36 9.97
CA THR A 87 -4.68 5.54 8.62
C THR A 87 -3.85 4.74 7.60
N VAL A 88 -2.52 4.76 7.71
CA VAL A 88 -1.65 3.94 6.85
C VAL A 88 -1.94 2.45 7.01
N ARG A 89 -2.15 1.94 8.24
CA ARG A 89 -2.58 0.55 8.48
C ARG A 89 -3.85 0.19 7.70
N TYR A 90 -4.89 1.01 7.82
CA TYR A 90 -6.16 0.77 7.13
C TYR A 90 -6.00 0.82 5.61
N LEU A 91 -5.21 1.76 5.10
CA LEU A 91 -4.95 1.86 3.66
C LEU A 91 -4.22 0.63 3.11
N PHE A 92 -3.29 0.02 3.85
CA PHE A 92 -2.68 -1.25 3.43
C PHE A 92 -3.67 -2.42 3.39
N ILE A 93 -4.66 -2.45 4.29
CA ILE A 93 -5.76 -3.42 4.22
C ILE A 93 -6.62 -3.17 2.97
N THR A 94 -6.96 -1.91 2.69
CA THR A 94 -7.70 -1.53 1.47
C THR A 94 -6.90 -1.86 0.20
N ALA A 95 -5.57 -1.69 0.22
CA ALA A 95 -4.70 -2.06 -0.89
C ALA A 95 -4.77 -3.57 -1.18
N SER A 96 -4.77 -4.42 -0.15
CA SER A 96 -4.96 -5.86 -0.33
C SER A 96 -6.32 -6.21 -0.96
N ILE A 97 -7.41 -5.59 -0.47
CA ILE A 97 -8.77 -5.83 -1.00
C ILE A 97 -8.87 -5.41 -2.46
N THR A 98 -8.33 -4.24 -2.82
CA THR A 98 -8.34 -3.77 -4.21
C THR A 98 -7.47 -4.66 -5.12
N LEU A 99 -6.28 -5.09 -4.65
CA LEU A 99 -5.41 -6.03 -5.37
C LEU A 99 -6.08 -7.39 -5.62
N ALA A 100 -6.92 -7.86 -4.69
CA ALA A 100 -7.65 -9.12 -4.87
C ALA A 100 -8.58 -9.09 -6.10
N GLY A 101 -8.98 -7.90 -6.58
CA GLY A 101 -9.75 -7.72 -7.81
C GLY A 101 -9.02 -8.18 -9.09
N ILE A 102 -7.71 -8.43 -9.04
CA ILE A 102 -6.92 -8.97 -10.16
C ILE A 102 -7.06 -10.50 -10.28
N LEU A 103 -7.44 -11.18 -9.18
CA LEU A 103 -7.49 -12.65 -9.11
C LEU A 103 -8.42 -13.30 -10.15
N PRO A 104 -9.61 -12.77 -10.48
CA PRO A 104 -10.50 -13.40 -11.46
C PRO A 104 -9.83 -13.57 -12.83
N PHE A 105 -9.11 -12.54 -13.30
CA PHE A 105 -8.40 -12.60 -14.58
C PHE A 105 -7.19 -13.53 -14.52
N VAL A 106 -6.45 -13.52 -13.41
CA VAL A 106 -5.31 -14.45 -13.22
C VAL A 106 -5.78 -15.89 -13.20
N TYR A 107 -6.88 -16.19 -12.49
CA TYR A 107 -7.45 -17.52 -12.44
C TYR A 107 -7.89 -18.01 -13.83
N TYR A 108 -8.58 -17.14 -14.58
CA TYR A 108 -8.95 -17.45 -15.96
C TYR A 108 -7.72 -17.75 -16.82
N SER A 109 -6.70 -16.88 -16.75
CA SER A 109 -5.47 -17.01 -17.54
C SER A 109 -4.68 -18.26 -17.17
N ALA A 110 -4.57 -18.58 -15.88
CA ALA A 110 -3.89 -19.78 -15.39
C ALA A 110 -4.56 -21.08 -15.89
N LYS A 111 -5.90 -21.08 -15.97
CA LYS A 111 -6.67 -22.23 -16.46
C LYS A 111 -6.49 -22.45 -17.97
N HIS A 112 -6.38 -21.40 -18.78
CA HIS A 112 -6.30 -21.50 -20.24
C HIS A 112 -4.86 -21.52 -20.77
N GLY A 113 -3.91 -20.94 -20.04
CA GLY A 113 -2.51 -20.88 -20.41
C GLY A 113 -1.65 -22.02 -19.85
N ASP A 114 -2.27 -23.05 -19.26
CA ASP A 114 -1.59 -24.20 -18.62
C ASP A 114 -0.50 -23.79 -17.60
N ALA A 115 -0.76 -22.71 -16.86
CA ALA A 115 0.20 -22.07 -15.96
C ALA A 115 -0.39 -21.89 -14.55
N PRO A 116 -0.68 -22.98 -13.82
CA PRO A 116 -1.33 -22.92 -12.50
C PRO A 116 -0.48 -22.18 -11.45
N GLY A 117 0.85 -22.17 -11.61
CA GLY A 117 1.78 -21.48 -10.70
C GLY A 117 1.54 -19.96 -10.59
N VAL A 118 1.00 -19.33 -11.64
CA VAL A 118 0.73 -17.88 -11.66
C VAL A 118 -0.32 -17.49 -10.61
N MET A 119 -1.26 -18.39 -10.30
CA MET A 119 -2.28 -18.15 -9.28
C MET A 119 -1.68 -18.00 -7.89
N PHE A 120 -0.72 -18.85 -7.51
CA PHE A 120 -0.04 -18.77 -6.22
C PHE A 120 0.78 -17.50 -6.08
N ILE A 121 1.44 -17.07 -7.17
CA ILE A 121 2.20 -15.83 -7.20
C ILE A 121 1.26 -14.64 -6.98
N ALA A 122 0.15 -14.56 -7.73
CA ALA A 122 -0.82 -13.48 -7.58
C ALA A 122 -1.43 -13.45 -6.17
N PHE A 123 -1.73 -14.61 -5.59
CA PHE A 123 -2.22 -14.70 -4.23
C PHE A 123 -1.19 -14.19 -3.20
N ALA A 124 0.09 -14.56 -3.36
CA ALA A 124 1.15 -14.03 -2.50
C ALA A 124 1.25 -12.51 -2.58
N PHE A 125 1.13 -11.91 -3.78
CA PHE A 125 1.11 -10.45 -3.94
C PHE A 125 -0.05 -9.78 -3.20
N VAL A 126 -1.25 -10.37 -3.20
CA VAL A 126 -2.42 -9.87 -2.45
C VAL A 126 -2.19 -9.88 -0.94
N LEU A 127 -1.40 -10.82 -0.42
CA LEU A 127 -1.12 -10.95 1.01
C LEU A 127 -0.02 -10.00 1.52
N VAL A 128 0.88 -9.51 0.65
CA VAL A 128 1.98 -8.61 1.06
C VAL A 128 1.46 -7.36 1.80
N PRO A 129 0.46 -6.61 1.31
CA PRO A 129 -0.09 -5.47 2.04
C PRO A 129 -0.69 -5.84 3.40
N LEU A 130 -1.27 -7.03 3.55
CA LEU A 130 -1.80 -7.49 4.84
C LEU A 130 -0.68 -7.76 5.85
N ALA A 131 0.43 -8.36 5.41
CA ALA A 131 1.60 -8.56 6.26
C ALA A 131 2.17 -7.22 6.74
N ILE A 132 2.24 -6.22 5.84
CA ILE A 132 2.65 -4.86 6.18
C ILE A 132 1.66 -4.21 7.17
N ALA A 133 0.35 -4.36 6.97
CA ALA A 133 -0.65 -3.85 7.90
C ALA A 133 -0.55 -4.49 9.30
N ALA A 134 -0.24 -5.78 9.38
CA ALA A 134 0.02 -6.47 10.64
C ALA A 134 1.25 -5.88 11.36
N PHE A 135 2.34 -5.65 10.62
CA PHE A 135 3.53 -4.99 11.16
C PHE A 135 3.23 -3.57 11.67
N ILE A 136 2.47 -2.78 10.91
CA ILE A 136 2.06 -1.43 11.32
C ILE A 136 1.18 -1.49 12.57
N SER A 137 0.33 -2.51 12.73
CA SER A 137 -0.45 -2.68 13.95
C SER A 137 0.42 -2.85 15.20
N VAL A 138 1.57 -3.51 15.07
CA VAL A 138 2.56 -3.60 16.16
C VAL A 138 3.18 -2.23 16.42
N MET A 139 3.60 -1.50 15.38
CA MET A 139 4.14 -0.14 15.51
C MET A 139 3.14 0.82 16.15
N GLU A 140 1.85 0.70 15.82
CA GLU A 140 0.76 1.47 16.41
C GLU A 140 0.71 1.28 17.93
N LYS A 141 0.80 0.03 18.41
CA LYS A 141 0.81 -0.28 19.85
C LYS A 141 2.04 0.29 20.57
N ILE A 142 3.21 0.20 19.94
CA ILE A 142 4.45 0.78 20.47
C ILE A 142 4.29 2.30 20.61
N LEU A 143 3.78 2.96 19.57
CA LEU A 143 3.60 4.40 19.57
C LEU A 143 2.59 4.85 20.64
N ILE A 144 1.49 4.11 20.85
CA ILE A 144 0.53 4.39 21.93
C ILE A 144 1.23 4.38 23.29
N ASN A 145 2.04 3.36 23.57
CA ASN A 145 2.75 3.24 24.84
C ASN A 145 3.78 4.37 25.02
N SER A 146 4.52 4.71 23.96
CA SER A 146 5.48 5.82 23.99
C SER A 146 4.82 7.18 24.22
N ILE A 147 3.63 7.41 23.64
CA ILE A 147 2.87 8.65 23.87
C ILE A 147 2.44 8.75 25.34
N LYS A 148 1.89 7.66 25.91
CA LYS A 148 1.48 7.63 27.33
C LYS A 148 2.65 7.91 28.27
N PHE A 149 3.78 7.23 28.03
CA PHE A 149 5.00 7.43 28.82
C PHE A 149 5.48 8.89 28.79
N LYS A 150 5.46 9.52 27.61
CA LYS A 150 5.83 10.94 27.46
C LYS A 150 4.89 11.85 28.27
N GLN A 151 3.58 11.59 28.23
CA GLN A 151 2.57 12.35 28.97
C GLN A 151 2.72 12.22 30.48
N GLU A 152 2.97 11.01 30.99
CA GLU A 152 3.20 10.77 32.42
C GLU A 152 4.46 11.50 32.93
N ASN A 153 5.53 11.47 32.15
CA ASN A 153 6.77 12.15 32.49
C ASN A 153 6.62 13.69 32.47
N GLU A 154 5.81 14.25 31.58
CA GLU A 154 5.49 15.68 31.55
C GLU A 154 4.61 16.13 32.74
N LEU A 155 3.84 15.22 33.36
CA LEU A 155 2.97 15.53 34.51
C LEU A 155 3.68 15.45 35.87
N THR A 156 4.87 14.87 35.94
CA THR A 156 5.60 14.62 37.20
C THR A 156 6.71 15.64 37.46
N ILE A 157 7.03 16.49 36.47
CA ILE A 157 8.00 17.59 36.56
C ILE A 157 7.24 18.88 36.90
#